data_AF-A0A8A4KDN4-F1
#
_entry.id   AF-A0A8A4KDN4-F1
#
_cell.length_a   1.000
_cell.length_b   1.000
_cell.length_c   1.000
_cell.angle_alpha   90.00
_cell.angle_beta   90.00
_cell.angle_gamma   90.00
#
_symmetry.space_group_name_H-M   'P 1'
#
loop_
_entity.id
_entity.type
_entity.pdbx_description
1 polymer ?
#
loop_
_entity_poly.entity_id
_entity_poly.type
_entity_poly.pdbx_seq_one_letter_code
_entity_poly.pdbx_strand_id
1 'polypeptide(L)'
;MTLYDITMYTIVFLFFLIGFLHVFASLFFKKNSAKYTKIIREFNSAGLQLDTSTKFASNLGFYANYQKLSYLHRLQKGVKMKFRQNEDVRENAYVFIQSQPEELTRWIASLVFLYRVIFILTAVFGFLLFSFVYALN
;
A
#
# COMPACT_ATOMS: atom_id res chain seq x y z
N MET A 1 15.45 -21.52 -27.14
CA MET A 1 15.27 -21.17 -25.71
C MET A 1 14.46 -22.27 -25.07
N THR A 2 15.02 -22.95 -24.08
CA THR A 2 14.32 -24.00 -23.33
C THR A 2 13.35 -23.38 -22.32
N LEU A 3 12.44 -24.19 -21.75
CA LEU A 3 11.57 -23.75 -20.65
C LEU A 3 12.42 -23.24 -19.46
N TYR A 4 13.53 -23.91 -19.17
CA TYR A 4 14.51 -23.51 -18.16
C TYR A 4 15.03 -22.09 -18.40
N ASP A 5 15.52 -21.81 -19.62
CA ASP A 5 16.07 -20.49 -19.99
C ASP A 5 15.01 -19.39 -19.85
N ILE A 6 13.79 -19.67 -20.32
CA ILE A 6 12.65 -18.74 -20.24
C ILE A 6 12.34 -18.41 -18.78
N THR A 7 12.19 -19.44 -17.93
CA THR A 7 11.86 -19.24 -16.51
C THR A 7 12.97 -18.49 -15.78
N MET A 8 14.24 -18.85 -16.02
CA MET A 8 15.39 -18.17 -15.40
C MET A 8 15.44 -16.69 -15.78
N TYR A 9 15.36 -16.34 -17.08
CA TYR A 9 15.37 -14.95 -17.51
C TYR A 9 14.17 -14.16 -16.96
N THR A 10 12.99 -14.80 -16.88
CA THR A 10 11.78 -14.18 -16.31
C THR A 10 11.96 -13.86 -14.83
N ILE A 11 12.55 -14.77 -14.04
CA ILE A 11 12.85 -14.56 -12.63
C ILE A 11 13.79 -13.37 -12.46
N VAL A 12 14.90 -13.33 -13.21
CA VAL A 12 15.87 -12.22 -13.15
C VAL A 12 15.21 -10.89 -13.51
N PHE A 13 14.42 -10.86 -14.59
CA PHE A 13 13.69 -9.67 -15.00
C PHE A 13 12.71 -9.19 -13.91
N LEU A 14 11.91 -10.10 -13.34
CA LEU A 14 10.95 -9.78 -12.29
C LEU A 14 11.64 -9.23 -11.03
N PHE A 15 12.80 -9.77 -10.65
CA PHE A 15 13.58 -9.28 -9.51
C PHE A 15 13.91 -7.78 -9.65
N PHE A 16 14.48 -7.39 -10.80
CA PHE A 16 14.81 -5.98 -11.06
C PHE A 16 13.56 -5.11 -11.20
N LEU A 17 12.51 -5.60 -11.87
CA LEU A 17 11.25 -4.87 -12.03
C LEU A 17 10.60 -4.58 -10.67
N ILE A 18 10.50 -5.58 -9.79
CA ILE A 18 9.91 -5.43 -8.45
C ILE A 18 10.72 -4.41 -7.64
N GLY A 19 12.06 -4.52 -7.64
CA GLY A 19 12.94 -3.57 -6.97
C GLY A 19 12.75 -2.13 -7.46
N PHE A 20 12.70 -1.94 -8.79
CA PHE A 20 12.43 -0.65 -9.41
C PHE A 20 11.07 -0.07 -9.01
N LEU A 21 10.01 -0.89 -9.03
CA LEU A 21 8.67 -0.46 -8.63
C LEU A 21 8.60 -0.04 -7.15
N HIS A 22 9.31 -0.71 -6.25
CA HIS A 22 9.43 -0.30 -4.85
C HIS A 22 10.11 1.07 -4.70
N VAL A 23 11.19 1.32 -5.44
CA VAL A 23 11.86 2.63 -5.46
C VAL A 23 10.92 3.71 -6.00
N PHE A 24 10.24 3.44 -7.12
CA PHE A 24 9.26 4.36 -7.70
C PHE A 24 8.12 4.67 -6.72
N ALA A 25 7.54 3.65 -6.06
CA ALA A 25 6.51 3.83 -5.03
C ALA A 25 7.00 4.70 -3.86
N SER A 26 8.27 4.54 -3.46
CA SER A 26 8.91 5.35 -2.43
C SER A 26 9.02 6.81 -2.82
N LEU A 27 9.51 7.09 -4.02
CA LEU A 27 9.62 8.44 -4.55
C LEU A 27 8.23 9.09 -4.72
N PHE A 28 7.25 8.32 -5.20
CA PHE A 28 5.89 8.78 -5.36
C PHE A 28 5.23 9.14 -4.01
N PHE A 29 5.44 8.33 -2.98
CA PHE A 29 5.02 8.66 -1.62
C PHE A 29 5.73 9.90 -1.10
N LYS A 30 7.06 9.97 -1.23
CA LYS A 30 7.87 11.10 -0.74
C LYS A 30 7.39 12.43 -1.33
N LYS A 31 7.08 12.45 -2.64
CA LYS A 31 6.52 13.62 -3.34
C LYS A 31 5.18 14.09 -2.76
N ASN A 32 4.36 13.17 -2.24
CA ASN A 32 3.04 13.47 -1.68
C ASN A 32 3.00 13.45 -0.14
N SER A 33 4.16 13.26 0.52
CA SER A 33 4.25 13.10 1.97
C SER A 33 3.68 14.29 2.74
N ALA A 34 3.88 15.51 2.25
CA ALA A 34 3.32 16.72 2.85
C ALA A 34 1.77 16.70 2.86
N LYS A 35 1.15 16.20 1.78
CA LYS A 35 -0.32 16.06 1.71
C LYS A 35 -0.82 15.02 2.71
N TYR A 36 -0.13 13.88 2.82
CA TYR A 36 -0.43 12.86 3.81
C TYR A 36 -0.34 13.39 5.23
N THR A 37 0.77 14.07 5.58
CA THR A 37 0.97 14.64 6.91
C THR A 37 -0.11 15.67 7.25
N LYS A 38 -0.54 16.48 6.28
CA LYS A 38 -1.66 17.41 6.45
C LYS A 38 -2.95 16.68 6.81
N ILE A 39 -3.34 15.67 6.04
CA ILE A 39 -4.55 14.86 6.30
C ILE A 39 -4.48 14.24 7.69
N ILE A 40 -3.37 13.60 8.05
CA ILE A 40 -3.22 12.94 9.35
C ILE A 40 -3.25 13.93 10.51
N ARG A 41 -2.66 15.12 10.34
CA ARG A 41 -2.71 16.16 11.36
C ARG A 41 -4.16 16.61 11.60
N GLU A 42 -4.89 16.93 10.54
CA GLU A 42 -6.29 17.36 10.63
C GLU A 42 -7.19 16.25 11.18
N PHE A 43 -6.96 14.99 10.76
CA PHE A 43 -7.67 13.81 11.25
C PHE A 43 -7.48 13.61 12.75
N ASN A 44 -6.24 13.78 13.25
CA ASN A 44 -5.92 13.71 14.67
C ASN A 44 -6.50 14.90 15.46
N SER A 45 -6.40 16.12 14.92
CA SER A 45 -6.97 17.32 15.55
C SER A 45 -8.50 17.23 15.70
N ALA A 46 -9.17 16.53 14.79
CA ALA A 46 -10.61 16.24 14.85
C ALA A 46 -10.95 15.09 15.83
N GLY A 47 -9.97 14.48 16.50
CA GLY A 47 -10.20 13.38 17.46
C GLY A 47 -10.77 12.10 16.82
N LEU A 48 -10.52 11.89 15.53
CA LEU A 48 -11.05 10.76 14.76
C LEU A 48 -10.25 9.47 15.06
N GLN A 49 -10.90 8.33 14.88
CA GLN A 49 -10.30 7.01 15.17
C GLN A 49 -9.26 6.67 14.09
N LEU A 50 -7.98 6.87 14.38
CA LEU A 50 -6.87 6.36 13.58
C LEU A 50 -6.54 4.95 14.05
N ASP A 51 -6.65 3.95 13.17
CA ASP A 51 -6.42 2.56 13.57
C ASP A 51 -4.99 2.36 14.10
N THR A 52 -4.83 1.37 14.98
CA THR A 52 -3.55 1.11 15.65
C THR A 52 -2.42 0.83 14.66
N SER A 53 -2.70 0.17 13.53
CA SER A 53 -1.69 -0.12 12.51
C SER A 53 -1.23 1.17 11.84
N THR A 54 -2.15 2.07 11.47
CA THR A 54 -1.78 3.38 10.91
C THR A 54 -1.07 4.26 11.93
N LYS A 55 -1.53 4.30 13.19
CA LYS A 55 -0.90 5.08 14.26
C LYS A 55 0.53 4.62 14.53
N PHE A 56 0.77 3.32 14.57
CA PHE A 56 2.11 2.74 14.69
C PHE A 56 2.92 2.95 13.42
N ALA A 57 2.31 2.77 12.26
CA ALA A 57 2.93 2.97 10.96
C ALA A 57 3.42 4.41 10.78
N SER A 58 2.69 5.43 11.26
CA SER A 58 3.13 6.84 11.24
C SER A 58 4.55 7.02 11.79
N ASN A 59 4.96 6.17 12.73
CA ASN A 59 6.27 6.21 13.39
C ASN A 59 7.32 5.32 12.70
N LEU A 60 6.94 4.45 11.76
CA LEU A 60 7.82 3.43 11.14
C LEU A 60 8.46 3.84 9.79
N GLY A 61 8.44 5.13 9.44
CA GLY A 61 9.06 5.60 8.18
C GLY A 61 8.45 4.96 6.93
N PHE A 62 9.26 4.64 5.92
CA PHE A 62 8.82 4.14 4.61
C PHE A 62 8.19 2.73 4.63
N TYR A 63 8.60 1.86 5.56
CA TYR A 63 8.26 0.43 5.56
C TYR A 63 6.78 0.13 5.82
N ALA A 64 6.04 1.06 6.41
CA ALA A 64 4.63 0.89 6.74
C ALA A 64 3.71 1.78 5.88
N ASN A 65 4.21 2.29 4.75
CA ASN A 65 3.46 3.19 3.88
C ASN A 65 2.21 2.56 3.28
N TYR A 66 2.22 1.27 2.97
CA TYR A 66 1.01 0.59 2.51
C TYR A 66 -0.08 0.61 3.59
N GLN A 67 0.26 0.29 4.84
CA GLN A 67 -0.67 0.26 5.97
C GLN A 67 -1.26 1.66 6.21
N LYS A 68 -0.41 2.70 6.20
CA LYS A 68 -0.82 4.11 6.31
C LYS A 68 -1.89 4.51 5.29
N LEU A 69 -1.68 4.11 4.05
CA LEU A 69 -2.51 4.55 2.92
C LEU A 69 -3.74 3.69 2.73
N SER A 70 -3.63 2.39 3.01
CA SER A 70 -4.71 1.43 2.85
C SER A 70 -5.88 1.78 3.77
N TYR A 71 -5.61 2.21 5.01
CA TYR A 71 -6.66 2.67 5.91
C TYR A 71 -7.43 3.88 5.35
N LEU A 72 -6.72 4.95 4.97
CA LEU A 72 -7.32 6.14 4.37
C LEU A 72 -8.07 5.81 3.08
N HIS A 73 -7.51 4.96 2.22
CA HIS A 73 -8.15 4.54 0.98
C HIS A 73 -9.46 3.76 1.23
N ARG A 74 -9.50 2.94 2.28
CA ARG A 74 -10.71 2.20 2.67
C ARG A 74 -11.78 3.11 3.27
N LEU A 75 -11.38 4.11 4.07
CA LEU A 75 -12.29 5.17 4.54
C LEU A 75 -12.90 5.92 3.35
N GLN A 76 -12.08 6.33 2.39
CA GLN A 76 -12.53 7.02 1.18
C GLN A 76 -13.58 6.21 0.41
N LYS A 77 -13.43 4.88 0.36
CA LYS A 77 -14.38 3.96 -0.30
C LYS A 77 -15.61 3.59 0.54
N GLY A 78 -15.73 4.07 1.78
CA GLY A 78 -16.86 3.71 2.65
C GLY A 78 -16.85 2.25 3.09
N VAL A 79 -15.69 1.59 3.06
CA VAL A 79 -15.59 0.18 3.45
C VAL A 79 -15.79 0.05 4.96
N LYS A 80 -16.80 -0.71 5.40
CA LYS A 80 -17.02 -0.97 6.83
C LYS A 80 -15.78 -1.63 7.45
N MET A 81 -15.27 -1.01 8.51
CA MET A 81 -14.04 -1.41 9.19
C MET A 81 -14.27 -1.48 10.69
N LYS A 82 -13.65 -2.47 11.32
CA LYS A 82 -13.52 -2.56 12.76
C LYS A 82 -12.32 -1.73 13.21
N PHE A 83 -12.53 -0.82 14.16
CA PHE A 83 -11.47 -0.16 14.89
C PHE A 83 -10.86 -1.10 15.95
N ARG A 84 -11.72 -1.87 16.63
CA ARG A 84 -11.39 -2.95 17.57
C ARG A 84 -12.36 -4.11 17.40
N GLN A 85 -12.10 -5.25 18.03
CA GLN A 85 -12.90 -6.49 17.89
C GLN A 85 -14.42 -6.27 17.97
N ASN A 86 -14.87 -5.34 18.83
CA ASN A 86 -16.29 -5.03 19.04
C ASN A 86 -16.65 -3.56 18.72
N GLU A 87 -15.80 -2.84 18.02
CA GLU A 87 -15.98 -1.40 17.76
C GLU A 87 -15.80 -1.11 16.28
N ASP A 88 -16.84 -0.62 15.62
CA ASP A 88 -16.75 -0.12 14.25
C ASP A 88 -16.08 1.25 14.22
N VAL A 89 -15.43 1.55 13.10
CA VAL A 89 -14.96 2.91 12.82
C VAL A 89 -16.17 3.83 12.75
N ARG A 90 -16.11 4.96 13.46
CA ARG A 90 -17.17 5.97 13.50
C ARG A 90 -17.38 6.61 12.13
N GLU A 91 -18.64 6.90 11.81
CA GLU A 91 -19.07 7.52 10.53
C GLU A 91 -18.33 8.83 10.23
N ASN A 92 -18.02 9.62 11.26
CA ASN A 92 -17.29 10.88 11.11
C ASN A 92 -15.90 10.71 10.48
N ALA A 93 -15.22 9.57 10.65
CA ALA A 93 -13.95 9.28 10.01
C ALA A 93 -14.09 9.07 8.50
N TYR A 94 -15.19 8.44 8.07
CA TYR A 94 -15.53 8.25 6.67
C TYR A 94 -15.85 9.59 6.02
N VAL A 95 -16.79 10.34 6.61
CA VAL A 95 -17.21 11.66 6.14
C VAL A 95 -16.01 12.60 6.00
N PHE A 96 -15.13 12.64 7.00
CA PHE A 96 -13.95 13.49 6.97
C PHE A 96 -13.02 13.21 5.79
N ILE A 97 -12.74 11.93 5.49
CA ILE A 97 -11.86 11.57 4.37
C ILE A 97 -12.56 11.77 3.03
N GLN A 98 -13.86 11.47 2.94
CA GLN A 98 -14.65 11.65 1.73
C GLN A 98 -14.85 13.14 1.38
N SER A 99 -14.85 14.03 2.38
CA SER A 99 -14.94 15.47 2.17
C SER A 99 -13.61 16.13 1.79
N GLN A 100 -12.49 15.39 1.79
CA GLN A 100 -11.20 15.97 1.40
C GLN A 100 -11.16 16.28 -0.10
N PRO A 101 -10.52 17.39 -0.51
CA PRO A 101 -10.26 17.69 -1.91
C PRO A 101 -9.63 16.52 -2.65
N GLU A 102 -10.11 16.24 -3.85
CA GLU A 102 -9.65 15.09 -4.64
C GLU A 102 -8.14 15.15 -4.90
N GLU A 103 -7.57 16.34 -5.06
CA GLU A 103 -6.12 16.55 -5.23
C GLU A 103 -5.26 16.08 -4.05
N LEU A 104 -5.86 15.98 -2.85
CA LEU A 104 -5.22 15.48 -1.64
C LEU A 104 -5.33 13.96 -1.50
N THR A 105 -6.28 13.30 -2.16
CA THR A 105 -6.59 11.88 -1.97
C THR A 105 -6.36 11.01 -3.21
N ARG A 106 -6.45 11.56 -4.43
CA ARG A 106 -6.32 10.80 -5.69
C ARG A 106 -5.02 9.99 -5.77
N TRP A 107 -3.91 10.56 -5.32
CA TRP A 107 -2.60 9.89 -5.31
C TRP A 107 -2.54 8.69 -4.35
N ILE A 108 -3.34 8.69 -3.28
CA ILE A 108 -3.43 7.59 -2.31
C ILE A 108 -3.96 6.35 -3.03
N ALA A 109 -5.03 6.50 -3.82
CA ALA A 109 -5.62 5.41 -4.58
C ALA A 109 -4.63 4.84 -5.60
N SER A 110 -3.94 5.70 -6.36
CA SER A 110 -2.90 5.28 -7.32
C SER A 110 -1.77 4.49 -6.64
N LEU A 111 -1.31 4.95 -5.47
CA LEU A 111 -0.20 4.32 -4.78
C LEU A 111 -0.61 3.01 -4.10
N VAL A 112 -1.82 2.92 -3.53
CA VAL A 112 -2.37 1.67 -3.00
C VAL A 112 -2.55 0.65 -4.12
N PHE A 113 -3.01 1.07 -5.29
CA PHE A 113 -3.09 0.19 -6.46
C PHE A 113 -1.71 -0.32 -6.88
N LEU A 114 -0.71 0.56 -6.96
CA LEU A 114 0.67 0.19 -7.27
C LEU A 114 1.21 -0.85 -6.28
N TYR A 115 0.99 -0.68 -4.97
CA TYR A 115 1.40 -1.68 -3.97
C TYR A 115 0.72 -3.04 -4.17
N ARG A 116 -0.55 -3.09 -4.62
CA ARG A 116 -1.21 -4.35 -4.96
C ARG A 116 -0.57 -5.02 -6.18
N VAL A 117 -0.22 -4.25 -7.20
CA VAL A 117 0.49 -4.76 -8.39
C VAL A 117 1.85 -5.33 -7.98
N ILE A 118 2.63 -4.60 -7.17
CA ILE A 118 3.89 -5.08 -6.63
C ILE A 118 3.70 -6.40 -5.86
N PHE A 119 2.70 -6.48 -4.99
CA PHE A 119 2.39 -7.70 -4.24
C PHE A 119 2.09 -8.90 -5.16
N ILE A 120 1.26 -8.71 -6.18
CA ILE A 120 0.93 -9.77 -7.16
C ILE A 120 2.19 -10.20 -7.91
N LEU A 121 3.01 -9.27 -8.39
CA LEU A 121 4.27 -9.59 -9.07
C LEU A 121 5.21 -10.37 -8.16
N THR A 122 5.32 -9.99 -6.87
CA THR A 122 6.12 -10.72 -5.89
C THR A 122 5.59 -12.13 -5.64
N ALA A 123 4.27 -12.32 -5.60
CA ALA A 123 3.67 -13.65 -5.47
C ALA A 123 3.98 -14.54 -6.69
N VAL A 124 3.85 -14.00 -7.90
CA VAL A 124 4.22 -14.69 -9.16
C VAL A 124 5.71 -15.02 -9.16
N PHE A 125 6.56 -14.07 -8.79
CA PHE A 125 8.01 -14.27 -8.67
C PHE A 125 8.35 -15.39 -7.68
N GLY A 126 7.72 -15.40 -6.50
CA GLY A 126 7.90 -16.45 -5.50
C GLY A 126 7.46 -17.83 -6.00
N PHE A 127 6.32 -17.90 -6.70
CA PHE A 127 5.87 -19.14 -7.33
C PHE A 127 6.86 -19.64 -8.40
N LEU A 128 7.32 -18.75 -9.28
CA LEU A 128 8.30 -19.10 -10.31
C LEU A 128 9.63 -19.57 -9.71
N LEU A 129 10.13 -18.90 -8.67
CA LEU A 129 11.32 -19.34 -7.94
C LEU A 129 11.14 -20.73 -7.35
N PHE A 130 10.02 -20.99 -6.69
CA PHE A 130 9.70 -22.30 -6.12
C PHE A 130 9.67 -23.38 -7.22
N SER A 131 8.95 -23.14 -8.31
CA SER A 131 8.91 -24.08 -9.45
C SER A 131 10.28 -24.29 -10.08
N PHE A 132 11.09 -23.24 -10.20
CA PHE A 132 12.42 -23.34 -10.78
C PHE A 132 13.34 -24.22 -9.93
N VAL A 133 13.35 -24.02 -8.61
CA VAL A 133 14.20 -24.77 -7.67
C VAL A 133 13.80 -26.24 -7.55
N TYR A 134 12.49 -26.54 -7.58
CA TYR A 134 12.00 -27.89 -7.26
C TYR A 134 11.53 -28.72 -8.46
N ALA A 135 11.28 -28.11 -9.64
CA ALA A 135 10.74 -28.81 -10.79
C ALA A 135 11.56 -28.68 -12.08
N LEU A 136 12.47 -27.71 -12.18
CA LEU A 136 13.24 -27.44 -13.40
C LEU A 136 14.77 -27.53 -13.21
N ASN A 137 15.25 -27.46 -11.98
CA ASN A 137 16.65 -27.65 -11.58
C ASN A 137 16.81 -28.98 -10.85
#